data_AF-A0A7X0FLP3-F1
#
_entry.id   AF-A0A7X0FLP3-F1
#
_cell.length_a   1.000
_cell.length_b   1.000
_cell.length_c   1.000
_cell.angle_alpha   90.00
_cell.angle_beta   90.00
_cell.angle_gamma   90.00
#
_symmetry.space_group_name_H-M   'P 1'
#
loop_
_entity.id
_entity.type
_entity.pdbx_description
1 polymer ?
#
loop_
_entity_poly.entity_id
_entity_poly.type
_entity_poly.pdbx_seq_one_letter_code
_entity_poly.pdbx_strand_id
1 'polypeptide(L)'
;MNETFAAQLNEGEVAFVLVEARPLPTSPAARRAPFSLLFRNGSAFLFPQQTYQMRHPRLGEIGIFLVPVARERDGFLYQAVFN
;
A
#
# COMPACT_ATOMS: atom_id res chain seq x y z
N MET A 1 8.12 -2.07 -11.94
CA MET A 1 7.16 -2.14 -10.83
C MET A 1 5.77 -1.95 -11.39
N ASN A 2 4.83 -2.83 -11.03
CA ASN A 2 3.37 -2.81 -11.25
C ASN A 2 2.79 -4.08 -10.57
N GLU A 3 3.22 -4.37 -9.34
CA GLU A 3 2.75 -5.56 -8.62
C GLU A 3 1.41 -5.26 -7.94
N THR A 4 0.46 -6.18 -8.04
CA THR A 4 -0.89 -5.99 -7.48
C THR A 4 -1.00 -6.67 -6.12
N PHE A 5 -1.46 -5.90 -5.15
CA PHE A 5 -1.85 -6.36 -3.82
C PHE A 5 -3.37 -6.30 -3.75
N ALA A 6 -3.99 -7.45 -3.50
CA ALA A 6 -5.44 -7.59 -3.53
C ALA A 6 -5.99 -7.57 -2.11
N ALA A 7 -6.71 -6.50 -1.74
CA ALA A 7 -7.32 -6.36 -0.42
C ALA A 7 -8.70 -6.99 -0.40
N GLN A 8 -8.99 -7.83 0.59
CA GLN A 8 -10.35 -8.33 0.80
C GLN A 8 -11.17 -7.35 1.62
N LEU A 9 -12.27 -6.88 1.04
CA LEU A 9 -13.28 -6.04 1.69
C LEU A 9 -14.63 -6.75 1.68
N ASN A 10 -15.56 -6.27 2.51
CA ASN A 10 -16.91 -6.86 2.61
C ASN A 10 -17.63 -6.94 1.25
N GLU A 11 -17.33 -6.00 0.34
CA GLU A 11 -17.96 -5.87 -0.98
C GLU A 11 -17.19 -6.59 -2.10
N GLY A 12 -16.06 -7.25 -1.77
CA GLY A 12 -15.25 -8.01 -2.72
C GLY A 12 -13.76 -7.69 -2.64
N GLU A 13 -13.02 -8.16 -3.63
CA GLU A 13 -11.58 -7.97 -3.74
C GLU A 13 -11.26 -6.64 -4.44
N VAL A 14 -10.38 -5.83 -3.84
CA VAL A 14 -9.98 -4.53 -4.36
C VAL A 14 -8.48 -4.52 -4.65
N ALA A 15 -8.12 -4.13 -5.87
CA ALA A 15 -6.73 -4.08 -6.31
C ALA A 15 -6.04 -2.77 -5.91
N PHE A 16 -4.86 -2.90 -5.28
CA PHE A 16 -3.91 -1.81 -5.07
C PHE A 16 -2.63 -2.14 -5.83
N VAL A 17 -2.27 -1.29 -6.79
CA VAL A 17 -1.10 -1.48 -7.65
C VAL A 17 0.07 -0.74 -7.05
N LEU A 18 1.18 -1.45 -6.78
CA LEU A 18 2.43 -0.86 -6.33
C LEU A 18 3.07 -0.07 -7.47
N VAL A 19 3.10 1.26 -7.32
CA VAL A 19 3.66 2.18 -8.31
C VAL A 19 5.06 2.67 -7.92
N GLU A 20 5.39 2.69 -6.63
CA GLU A 20 6.71 3.09 -6.14
C GLU A 20 7.09 2.32 -4.87
N ALA A 21 8.35 1.93 -4.76
CA ALA A 21 8.98 1.63 -3.47
C ALA A 21 10.22 2.50 -3.33
N ARG A 22 10.31 3.23 -2.23
CA ARG A 22 11.45 4.11 -1.95
C ARG A 22 12.06 3.82 -0.58
N PRO A 23 13.39 3.78 -0.46
CA PRO A 23 14.04 3.79 0.84
C PRO A 23 13.75 5.11 1.56
N LEU A 24 13.72 5.08 2.89
CA LEU A 24 13.59 6.26 3.74
C LEU A 24 14.91 6.52 4.48
N PRO A 25 15.15 7.76 4.96
CA PRO A 25 16.31 8.07 5.78
C PRO A 25 16.42 7.10 6.98
N THR A 26 17.59 6.47 7.12
CA THR A 26 17.84 5.47 8.16
C THR A 26 18.68 6.10 9.27
N SER A 27 18.27 5.91 10.53
CA SER A 27 19.11 6.26 11.69
C SER A 27 20.16 5.15 11.93
N PRO A 28 21.40 5.47 12.36
CA PRO A 28 22.40 4.47 12.71
C PRO A 28 21.94 3.45 13.77
N ALA A 29 20.95 3.80 14.59
CA ALA A 29 20.38 2.92 15.61
C ALA A 29 19.24 2.02 15.10
N ALA A 30 18.81 2.16 13.83
CA ALA A 30 17.72 1.39 13.28
C ALA A 30 18.13 -0.07 13.02
N ARG A 31 17.32 -1.03 13.49
CA ARG A 31 17.56 -2.46 13.21
C ARG A 31 17.31 -2.84 11.75
N ARG A 32 16.47 -2.09 11.04
CA ARG A 32 16.17 -2.28 9.61
C ARG A 32 16.15 -0.93 8.92
N ALA A 33 16.54 -0.90 7.65
CA ALA A 33 16.39 0.29 6.82
C ALA A 33 14.90 0.49 6.50
N PRO A 34 14.30 1.63 6.91
CA PRO A 34 12.91 1.91 6.58
C PRO A 34 12.71 2.13 5.09
N PHE A 35 11.51 1.82 4.62
CA PHE A 35 11.08 2.10 3.26
C PHE A 35 9.59 2.44 3.24
N SER A 36 9.15 3.13 2.20
CA SER A 36 7.73 3.32 1.93
C SER A 36 7.33 2.72 0.60
N LEU A 37 6.11 2.22 0.55
CA LEU A 37 5.44 1.76 -0.66
C LEU A 37 4.33 2.75 -1.01
N LEU A 38 4.23 3.11 -2.28
CA LEU A 38 3.12 3.90 -2.82
C LEU A 38 2.27 3.01 -3.71
N PHE A 39 0.98 2.97 -3.41
CA PHE A 39 -0.01 2.20 -4.13
C PHE A 39 -1.00 3.13 -4.82
N ARG A 40 -1.44 2.74 -6.01
CA ARG A 40 -2.60 3.33 -6.69
C ARG A 40 -3.78 2.40 -6.55
N ASN A 41 -4.94 2.97 -6.24
CA ASN A 41 -6.23 2.29 -6.31
C ASN A 41 -7.12 2.97 -7.34
N GLY A 42 -7.72 2.19 -8.23
CA GLY A 42 -8.56 2.69 -9.34
C GLY A 42 -10.01 3.05 -8.97
N SER A 43 -10.39 2.88 -7.70
CA SER A 43 -11.78 3.13 -7.25
C SER A 43 -12.13 4.61 -7.28
N ALA A 44 -13.38 4.89 -7.65
CA ALA A 44 -13.96 6.21 -7.50
C ALA A 44 -14.13 6.61 -6.02
N PHE A 45 -14.21 5.63 -5.12
CA PHE A 45 -14.40 5.82 -3.69
C PHE A 45 -13.07 5.91 -2.94
N LEU A 46 -13.03 6.77 -1.93
CA LEU A 46 -11.91 6.87 -1.01
C LEU A 46 -11.99 5.73 0.01
N PHE A 47 -10.99 4.88 0.04
CA PHE A 47 -10.84 3.89 1.11
C PHE A 47 -10.19 4.55 2.33
N PRO A 48 -10.68 4.29 3.56
CA PRO A 48 -10.18 4.99 4.75
C PRO A 48 -8.77 4.51 5.12
N GLN A 49 -8.11 5.28 5.99
CA GLN A 49 -6.84 4.87 6.59
C GLN A 49 -7.06 3.71 7.56
N GLN A 50 -6.49 2.55 7.26
CA GLN A 50 -6.56 1.36 8.11
C GLN A 50 -5.56 0.29 7.64
N THR A 51 -5.48 -0.81 8.39
CA THR A 51 -4.78 -2.03 7.95
C THR A 51 -5.68 -2.83 7.04
N TYR A 52 -5.22 -3.07 5.80
CA TYR A 52 -5.88 -3.95 4.84
C TYR A 52 -5.21 -5.31 4.87
N GLN A 53 -6.00 -6.38 4.92
CA GLN A 53 -5.49 -7.73 4.67
C GLN A 53 -5.33 -7.90 3.16
N MET A 54 -4.08 -7.92 2.71
CA MET A 54 -3.72 -7.92 1.30
C MET A 54 -3.07 -9.24 0.91
N ARG A 55 -3.51 -9.80 -0.21
CA ARG A 55 -2.92 -10.99 -0.81
C ARG A 55 -1.98 -10.61 -1.94
N HIS A 56 -0.79 -11.21 -1.93
CA HIS A 56 0.23 -11.04 -2.96
C HIS A 56 0.82 -12.41 -3.36
N PRO A 57 0.97 -12.74 -4.66
CA PRO A 57 1.33 -14.10 -5.08
C PRO A 57 2.62 -14.67 -4.47
N ARG A 58 3.62 -13.82 -4.22
CA ARG A 58 4.91 -14.25 -3.65
C ARG A 58 5.01 -14.13 -2.13
N LEU A 59 4.15 -13.32 -1.53
CA LEU A 59 4.26 -12.98 -0.11
C LEU A 59 3.12 -13.57 0.73
N GLY A 60 2.10 -14.15 0.10
CA GLY A 60 0.91 -14.65 0.78
C GLY A 60 0.01 -13.51 1.24
N GLU A 61 -0.65 -13.71 2.39
CA GLU A 61 -1.50 -12.72 3.02
C GLU A 61 -0.71 -11.89 4.03
N ILE A 62 -0.80 -10.56 3.92
CA ILE A 62 -0.11 -9.62 4.78
C ILE A 62 -1.04 -8.47 5.13
N GLY A 63 -1.08 -8.11 6.42
CA GLY A 63 -1.70 -6.87 6.87
C GLY A 63 -0.81 -5.67 6.55
N ILE A 64 -1.28 -4.76 5.68
CA ILE A 64 -0.57 -3.52 5.33
C ILE A 64 -1.38 -2.32 5.79
N PHE A 65 -0.78 -1.48 6.63
CA PHE A 65 -1.37 -0.20 7.02
C PHE A 65 -1.25 0.82 5.90
N LEU A 66 -2.38 1.22 5.34
CA LEU A 66 -2.45 2.18 4.23
C LEU A 66 -3.02 3.51 4.69
N VAL A 67 -2.35 4.60 4.29
CA VAL A 67 -2.78 5.98 4.49
C VAL A 67 -3.09 6.59 3.12
N PRO A 68 -4.29 7.13 2.86
CA PRO A 68 -4.55 7.87 1.63
C PRO A 68 -3.76 9.18 1.63
N VAL A 69 -3.01 9.46 0.57
CA VAL A 69 -2.10 10.63 0.50
C VAL A 69 -2.45 11.61 -0.62
N ALA A 70 -3.18 11.19 -1.66
CA ALA A 70 -3.60 12.08 -2.75
C ALA A 70 -4.79 11.52 -3.54
N ARG A 71 -5.58 12.42 -4.14
CA ARG A 71 -6.54 12.10 -5.21
C ARG A 71 -5.82 12.20 -6.56
N GLU A 72 -6.03 11.24 -7.44
CA GLU A 72 -5.61 11.29 -8.84
C GLU A 72 -6.82 11.27 -9.78
N ARG A 73 -6.59 11.48 -11.08
CA ARG A 73 -7.64 11.43 -12.11
C ARG A 73 -8.40 10.09 -12.08
N ASP A 74 -7.66 9.00 -11.93
CA ASP A 74 -8.18 7.64 -12.04
C ASP A 74 -8.31 6.93 -10.68
N GLY A 75 -8.37 7.69 -9.57
CA GLY A 75 -8.55 7.10 -8.24
C GLY A 75 -7.78 7.80 -7.14
N PHE A 76 -7.09 7.04 -6.28
CA PHE A 76 -6.38 7.57 -5.12
C PHE A 76 -5.01 6.91 -4.93
N LEU A 77 -4.08 7.65 -4.35
CA LEU A 77 -2.78 7.15 -3.90
C LEU A 77 -2.79 6.85 -2.41
N TYR A 78 -2.13 5.76 -2.05
CA TYR A 78 -2.03 5.26 -0.68
C TYR A 78 -0.58 4.94 -0.35
N GLN A 79 -0.15 5.28 0.84
CA GLN A 79 1.20 5.02 1.31
C GLN A 79 1.20 4.02 2.47
N ALA A 80 2.15 3.09 2.44
CA ALA A 80 2.57 2.30 3.58
C ALA A 80 4.00 2.67 3.94
N VAL A 81 4.31 2.73 5.25
CA VAL A 81 5.67 2.96 5.77
C VAL A 81 6.05 1.77 6.63
N PHE A 82 7.25 1.24 6.37
CA PHE A 82 7.83 0.11 7.08
C PHE A 82 9.13 0.57 7.74
N ASN A 83 9.26 0.38 9.06
CA ASN A 83 10.46 0.70 9.85
C ASN A 83 11.35 -0.51 10.14
#